data_AF-A0A519M1P2-F1
#
_entry.id   AF-A0A519M1P2-F1
#
_cell.length_a   1.000
_cell.length_b   1.000
_cell.length_c   1.000
_cell.angle_alpha   90.00
_cell.angle_beta   90.00
_cell.angle_gamma   90.00
#
_symmetry.space_group_name_H-M   'P 1'
#
loop_
_entity.id
_entity.type
_entity.pdbx_description
1 polymer ?
#
loop_
_entity_poly.entity_id
_entity_poly.type
_entity_poly.pdbx_seq_one_letter_code
_entity_poly.pdbx_strand_id
1 'polypeptide(L)'
;DADRLDAIRAIGIARAFTYGGYKNRTLYDPAIAPALNQTKEQYKNSTAPTINHFYEKLLLLKDLMKTGEGRKMATERHNFMLQYLKHFYSEI
;
A
#
# COMPACT_ATOMS: atom_id res chain seq x y z
N ASP A 1 -1.46 -15.60 -5.16
CA ASP A 1 -0.26 -14.86 -5.57
C ASP A 1 -0.54 -13.84 -6.66
N ALA A 2 -1.03 -14.25 -7.84
CA ALA A 2 -1.30 -13.33 -8.96
C ALA A 2 -2.14 -12.09 -8.57
N ASP A 3 -3.29 -12.26 -7.90
CA ASP A 3 -4.13 -11.15 -7.43
C ASP A 3 -3.37 -10.19 -6.47
N ARG A 4 -2.59 -10.75 -5.54
CA ARG A 4 -1.77 -9.95 -4.60
C ARG A 4 -0.61 -9.24 -5.31
N LEU A 5 -0.04 -9.87 -6.34
CA LEU A 5 1.02 -9.27 -7.14
C LEU A 5 0.48 -8.09 -7.97
N ASP A 6 -0.73 -8.19 -8.51
CA ASP A 6 -1.39 -7.10 -9.24
C ASP A 6 -1.64 -5.87 -8.36
N ALA A 7 -1.88 -6.10 -7.07
CA ALA A 7 -2.09 -5.03 -6.09
C ALA A 7 -0.82 -4.25 -5.70
N ILE A 8 0.38 -4.62 -6.18
CA ILE A 8 1.66 -3.99 -5.80
C ILE A 8 2.49 -3.57 -7.04
N ARG A 9 3.45 -2.65 -6.84
CA ARG A 9 4.21 -1.89 -7.87
C ARG A 9 3.39 -0.73 -8.46
N ALA A 10 3.74 -0.25 -9.66
CA ALA A 10 3.18 0.94 -10.30
C ALA A 10 1.64 0.89 -10.45
N ILE A 11 1.07 -0.23 -10.89
CA ILE A 11 -0.39 -0.39 -10.98
C ILE A 11 -1.04 -0.36 -9.59
N GLY A 12 -0.42 -1.01 -8.60
CA GLY A 12 -0.87 -0.94 -7.21
C GLY A 12 -0.90 0.49 -6.66
N ILE A 13 0.16 1.26 -6.90
CA ILE A 13 0.26 2.69 -6.55
C ILE A 13 -0.87 3.49 -7.20
N ALA A 14 -1.02 3.38 -8.52
CA ALA A 14 -2.06 4.10 -9.26
C ALA A 14 -3.45 3.76 -8.71
N ARG A 15 -3.76 2.48 -8.53
CA ARG A 15 -5.04 2.02 -7.98
C ARG A 15 -5.29 2.52 -6.56
N ALA A 16 -4.27 2.59 -5.71
CA ALA A 16 -4.38 3.12 -4.36
C ALA A 16 -4.84 4.58 -4.37
N PHE A 17 -4.18 5.43 -5.18
CA PHE A 17 -4.55 6.85 -5.28
C PHE A 17 -5.87 7.09 -6.02
N THR A 18 -6.17 6.33 -7.08
CA THR A 18 -7.48 6.41 -7.75
C THR A 18 -8.62 6.06 -6.78
N TYR A 19 -8.47 4.99 -6.00
CA TYR A 19 -9.48 4.61 -5.01
C TYR A 19 -9.56 5.62 -3.85
N GLY A 20 -8.42 6.14 -3.39
CA GLY A 20 -8.35 7.21 -2.40
C GLY A 20 -9.13 8.44 -2.84
N GLY A 21 -8.92 8.90 -4.08
CA GLY A 21 -9.65 9.99 -4.70
C GLY A 21 -11.15 9.72 -4.82
N TYR A 22 -11.55 8.53 -5.29
CA TYR A 22 -12.97 8.12 -5.32
C TYR A 22 -13.63 8.13 -3.93
N LYS A 23 -12.86 7.85 -2.87
CA LYS A 23 -13.31 7.91 -1.48
C LYS A 23 -13.14 9.28 -0.81
N ASN A 24 -12.70 10.30 -1.55
CA ASN A 24 -12.38 11.63 -1.01
C ASN A 24 -11.43 11.56 0.20
N ARG A 25 -10.47 10.64 0.20
CA ARG A 25 -9.47 10.52 1.26
C ARG A 25 -8.35 11.51 1.02
N THR A 26 -7.85 12.11 2.09
CA THR A 26 -6.61 12.88 2.07
C THR A 26 -5.47 12.04 1.48
N LEU A 27 -4.60 12.67 0.71
CA LEU A 27 -3.47 11.96 0.09
C LEU A 27 -2.47 11.53 1.16
N TYR A 28 -2.03 12.49 1.98
CA TYR A 28 -1.07 12.33 3.07
C TYR A 28 -1.34 13.36 4.17
N ASP A 29 -1.15 12.97 5.43
CA ASP A 29 -1.17 13.86 6.58
C ASP A 29 -0.12 13.35 7.61
N PRO A 30 0.94 14.13 7.92
CA PRO A 30 1.97 13.71 8.87
C PRO A 30 1.46 13.56 10.31
N ALA A 31 0.34 14.17 10.66
CA ALA A 31 -0.26 14.04 11.99
C ALA A 31 -1.04 12.72 12.16
N ILE A 32 -1.33 12.00 11.06
CA ILE A 32 -2.10 10.76 11.07
C ILE A 32 -1.20 9.57 10.73
N ALA A 33 -0.71 8.88 11.75
CA ALA A 33 0.13 7.69 11.58
C ALA A 33 -0.65 6.47 11.02
N PRO A 34 0.01 5.56 10.28
CA PRO A 34 -0.62 4.33 9.80
C PRO A 34 -0.95 3.36 10.94
N ALA A 35 -2.10 2.71 10.85
CA ALA A 35 -2.56 1.77 11.89
C ALA A 35 -2.23 0.32 11.51
N LEU A 36 -1.15 -0.23 12.06
CA LEU A 36 -0.59 -1.52 11.64
C LEU A 36 -1.40 -2.76 12.08
N ASN A 37 -2.20 -2.65 13.15
CA ASN A 37 -2.90 -3.78 13.77
C ASN A 37 -4.42 -3.57 13.78
N GLN A 38 -4.98 -3.25 12.62
CA GLN A 38 -6.43 -3.05 12.49
C GLN A 38 -7.18 -4.37 12.34
N THR A 39 -8.36 -4.44 12.94
CA THR A 39 -9.34 -5.47 12.56
C THR A 39 -9.85 -5.20 11.14
N LYS A 40 -10.39 -6.24 10.49
CA LYS A 40 -10.95 -6.12 9.14
C LYS A 40 -12.05 -5.05 9.05
N GLU A 41 -12.84 -4.89 10.10
CA GLU A 41 -13.90 -3.86 10.17
C GLU A 41 -13.31 -2.45 10.30
N GLN A 42 -12.33 -2.27 11.18
CA GLN A 42 -11.62 -0.99 11.34
C GLN A 42 -10.97 -0.56 10.03
N TYR A 43 -10.28 -1.48 9.35
CA TYR A 43 -9.66 -1.23 8.07
C TYR A 43 -10.68 -0.84 6.99
N LYS A 44 -11.83 -1.51 6.92
CA LYS A 44 -12.87 -1.23 5.90
C LYS A 44 -13.50 0.16 6.08
N ASN A 45 -13.66 0.60 7.32
CA ASN A 45 -14.28 1.88 7.65
C ASN A 45 -13.25 3.01 7.85
N SER A 46 -11.96 2.73 7.67
CA SER A 46 -10.89 3.71 7.82
C SER A 46 -11.05 4.88 6.85
N THR A 47 -10.88 6.09 7.36
CA THR A 47 -10.77 7.34 6.60
C THR A 47 -9.32 7.83 6.54
N ALA A 48 -8.36 6.98 6.94
CA ALA A 48 -6.95 7.34 6.96
C ALA A 48 -6.45 7.82 5.59
N PRO A 49 -5.40 8.66 5.56
CA PRO A 49 -4.78 9.10 4.34
C PRO A 49 -4.38 7.95 3.43
N THR A 50 -4.42 8.17 2.12
CA THR A 50 -4.15 7.14 1.11
C THR A 50 -2.74 6.55 1.25
N ILE A 51 -1.76 7.37 1.64
CA ILE A 51 -0.40 6.91 1.92
C ILE A 51 -0.35 5.87 3.06
N ASN A 52 -1.20 5.96 4.08
CA ASN A 52 -1.19 5.00 5.18
C ASN A 52 -1.54 3.59 4.70
N HIS A 53 -2.36 3.48 3.66
CA HIS A 53 -2.73 2.21 3.03
C HIS A 53 -1.52 1.37 2.58
N PHE A 54 -0.41 2.02 2.21
CA PHE A 54 0.82 1.34 1.84
C PHE A 54 1.35 0.49 3.00
N TYR A 55 1.39 1.06 4.20
CA TYR A 55 1.89 0.42 5.42
C TYR A 55 0.87 -0.55 6.02
N GLU A 56 -0.41 -0.16 6.01
CA GLU A 56 -1.50 -0.95 6.57
C GLU A 56 -1.79 -2.22 5.77
N LYS A 57 -1.44 -2.25 4.47
CA LYS A 57 -1.71 -3.42 3.63
C LYS A 57 -0.66 -3.71 2.57
N LEU A 58 -0.39 -2.77 1.66
CA LEU A 58 0.32 -3.09 0.40
C LEU A 58 1.73 -3.65 0.64
N LEU A 59 2.45 -3.08 1.59
CA LEU A 59 3.80 -3.50 1.96
C LEU A 59 3.82 -4.87 2.65
N LEU A 60 2.72 -5.28 3.27
CA LEU A 60 2.57 -6.58 3.95
C LEU A 60 2.29 -7.73 2.97
N LEU A 61 1.86 -7.43 1.73
CA LEU A 61 1.44 -8.46 0.78
C LEU A 61 2.58 -9.38 0.33
N LYS A 62 3.84 -8.93 0.35
CA LYS A 62 4.98 -9.75 -0.07
C LYS A 62 5.14 -11.02 0.78
N ASP A 63 4.82 -10.94 2.07
CA ASP A 63 5.01 -12.03 3.03
C ASP A 63 3.86 -13.04 2.98
N LEU A 64 2.78 -12.69 2.27
CA LEU A 64 1.61 -13.54 2.09
C LEU A 64 1.68 -14.41 0.82
N MET A 65 2.79 -14.37 0.08
CA MET A 65 2.96 -15.16 -1.15
C MET A 65 3.19 -16.63 -0.85
N LYS A 66 2.50 -17.50 -1.59
CA LYS A 66 2.53 -18.96 -1.39
C LYS A 66 3.66 -19.63 -2.16
N THR A 67 3.91 -19.19 -3.38
CA THR A 67 4.90 -19.78 -4.29
C THR A 67 6.28 -19.11 -4.17
N GLY A 68 7.34 -19.84 -4.54
CA GLY A 68 8.70 -19.30 -4.58
C GLY A 68 8.83 -18.13 -5.57
N GLU A 69 8.31 -18.32 -6.79
CA GLU A 69 8.28 -17.27 -7.82
C GLU A 69 7.44 -16.06 -7.40
N GLY A 70 6.31 -16.29 -6.72
CA GLY A 70 5.49 -15.23 -6.15
C GLY A 70 6.26 -14.37 -5.15
N ARG A 71 7.03 -14.99 -4.23
CA ARG A 71 7.88 -14.26 -3.28
C ARG A 71 8.98 -13.45 -3.98
N LYS A 72 9.63 -14.03 -5.00
CA LYS A 72 10.67 -13.36 -5.79
C LYS A 72 10.12 -12.10 -6.48
N MET A 73 9.02 -12.24 -7.22
CA MET A 73 8.36 -11.11 -7.87
C MET A 73 7.84 -10.08 -6.87
N ALA A 74 7.26 -10.52 -5.75
CA ALA A 74 6.73 -9.61 -4.75
C ALA A 74 7.83 -8.78 -4.07
N THR A 75 9.04 -9.33 -3.91
CA THR A 75 10.20 -8.61 -3.38
C THR A 75 10.60 -7.44 -4.28
N GLU A 76 10.73 -7.68 -5.58
CA GLU A 76 11.02 -6.62 -6.56
C GLU A 76 9.94 -5.53 -6.53
N ARG A 77 8.66 -5.94 -6.58
CA ARG A 77 7.52 -5.01 -6.57
C ARG A 77 7.40 -4.23 -5.27
N HIS A 78 7.73 -4.85 -4.13
CA HIS A 78 7.77 -4.19 -2.82
C HIS A 78 8.87 -3.13 -2.76
N ASN A 79 10.08 -3.46 -3.23
CA ASN A 79 11.20 -2.50 -3.26
C ASN A 79 10.87 -1.27 -4.11
N PHE A 80 10.17 -1.45 -5.22
CA PHE A 80 9.68 -0.33 -6.03
C PHE A 80 8.75 0.61 -5.23
N MET A 81 7.82 0.06 -4.45
CA MET A 81 6.92 0.87 -3.62
C MET A 81 7.68 1.61 -2.50
N LEU A 82 8.70 0.99 -1.90
CA LEU A 82 9.57 1.67 -0.94
C LEU A 82 10.33 2.84 -1.57
N GLN A 83 10.84 2.67 -2.80
CA GLN A 83 11.47 3.76 -3.54
C GLN A 83 10.48 4.88 -3.86
N TYR A 84 9.27 4.53 -4.31
CA TYR A 84 8.20 5.51 -4.53
C TYR A 84 7.91 6.31 -3.25
N LEU A 85 7.72 5.63 -2.12
CA LEU A 85 7.46 6.30 -0.83
C LEU A 85 8.63 7.21 -0.42
N LYS A 86 9.88 6.75 -0.61
CA LYS A 86 11.06 7.57 -0.33
C LYS A 86 11.06 8.86 -1.15
N HIS A 87 10.78 8.78 -2.44
CA HIS A 87 10.69 9.97 -3.30
C HIS A 87 9.52 10.87 -2.91
N PHE A 88 8.35 10.28 -2.68
CA PHE A 88 7.15 10.98 -2.22
C PHE A 88 7.42 11.82 -0.96
N TYR A 89 8.07 11.26 0.05
CA TYR A 89 8.41 12.00 1.29
C TYR A 89 9.55 13.00 1.11
N SER A 90 10.34 12.93 0.05
CA SER A 90 11.37 13.95 -0.24
C SER A 90 10.82 15.18 -0.96
N GLU A 91 9.58 15.10 -1.47
CA GLU A 91 8.90 16.17 -2.20
C GLU A 91 7.90 16.96 -1.33
N ILE A 92 7.73 16.58 -0.07
CA ILE A 92 6.82 17.19 0.92
C ILE A 92 7.63 17.77 2.07
#